data_AF-A0A7V1YJ83-F1
#
_entry.id   AF-A0A7V1YJ83-F1
#
_cell.length_a   1.000
_cell.length_b   1.000
_cell.length_c   1.000
_cell.angle_alpha   90.00
_cell.angle_beta   90.00
_cell.angle_gamma   90.00
#
_symmetry.space_group_name_H-M   'P 1'
#
loop_
_entity.id
_entity.type
_entity.pdbx_description
1 polymer ?
#
loop_
_entity_poly.entity_id
_entity_poly.type
_entity_poly.pdbx_seq_one_letter_code
_entity_poly.pdbx_strand_id
1 'polypeptide(L)'
;MRPAIPLPVRSRPRVEPGEARGVLARLWGIEAELEPLPSERDRNFLVRVGGEPRFVLKISNAREDPLVLDLQHRAAERLLAGGVPVPGAVPTVDGREVAEERGHLVRLLTYLPGTPMAELRPPRSPALLRNLGRTCGRAAAALEGFSHPADRRYLHWDVRHARRVIEACAPAVPERERRELVLLTLAGYRRQEL
;
A
#
# COMPACT_ATOMS: atom_id res chain seq x y z
N MET A 1 -25.52 0.61 17.90
CA MET A 1 -24.71 1.83 17.65
C MET A 1 -23.66 1.47 16.60
N ARG A 2 -23.54 2.19 15.48
CA ARG A 2 -22.52 1.88 14.45
C ARG A 2 -21.16 2.44 14.90
N PRO A 3 -20.05 1.69 14.80
CA PRO A 3 -18.75 2.16 15.28
C PRO A 3 -18.30 3.40 14.50
N ALA A 4 -17.59 4.30 15.20
CA ALA A 4 -17.00 5.50 14.62
C ALA A 4 -15.97 5.12 13.54
N ILE A 5 -15.86 5.95 12.49
CA ILE A 5 -14.81 5.79 11.50
C ILE A 5 -13.45 6.06 12.15
N PRO A 6 -12.48 5.15 12.04
CA PRO A 6 -11.11 5.44 12.44
C PRO A 6 -10.60 6.69 11.73
N LEU A 7 -10.07 7.64 12.51
CA LEU A 7 -9.41 8.82 11.96
C LEU A 7 -8.25 8.36 11.04
N PRO A 8 -7.98 9.09 9.94
CA PRO A 8 -6.82 8.79 9.11
C PRO A 8 -5.55 8.84 9.94
N VAL A 9 -4.63 7.91 9.70
CA VAL A 9 -3.34 7.88 10.39
C VAL A 9 -2.51 9.06 9.90
N ARG A 10 -2.28 10.05 10.77
CA ARG A 10 -1.63 11.33 10.41
C ARG A 10 -0.11 11.37 10.64
N SER A 11 0.46 10.29 11.18
CA SER A 11 1.88 10.21 11.50
C SER A 11 2.47 8.96 10.88
N ARG A 12 3.58 9.10 10.15
CA ARG A 12 4.41 8.00 9.67
C ARG A 12 5.66 7.83 10.54
N PRO A 13 6.31 6.65 10.55
CA PRO A 13 7.58 6.46 11.24
C PRO A 13 8.61 7.52 10.81
N ARG A 14 9.29 8.11 11.78
CA ARG A 14 10.38 9.08 11.55
C ARG A 14 11.70 8.33 11.53
N VAL A 15 11.95 7.64 10.43
CA VAL A 15 13.20 6.90 10.21
C VAL A 15 13.96 7.58 9.09
N GLU A 16 15.22 7.91 9.39
CA GLU A 16 16.15 8.50 8.43
C GLU A 16 16.88 7.40 7.63
N PRO A 17 17.36 7.70 6.40
CA PRO A 17 18.03 6.70 5.57
C PRO A 17 19.20 5.97 6.25
N GLY A 18 19.98 6.65 7.10
CA GLY A 18 21.10 6.04 7.83
C GLY A 18 20.66 5.01 8.86
N GLU A 19 19.56 5.28 9.57
CA GLU A 19 18.97 4.30 10.50
C GLU A 19 18.40 3.10 9.73
N ALA A 20 17.69 3.36 8.62
CA ALA A 20 17.17 2.31 7.75
C ALA A 20 18.28 1.41 7.16
N ARG A 21 19.47 1.96 6.87
CA ARG A 21 20.64 1.17 6.44
C ARG A 21 21.08 0.20 7.52
N GLY A 22 21.19 0.67 8.77
CA GLY A 22 21.55 -0.18 9.90
C GLY A 22 20.54 -1.31 10.15
N VAL A 23 19.24 -1.04 9.94
CA VAL A 23 18.18 -2.06 10.00
C VAL A 23 18.36 -3.10 8.89
N LEU A 24 18.60 -2.65 7.65
CA LEU A 24 18.82 -3.52 6.50
C LEU A 24 20.04 -4.43 6.67
N ALA A 25 21.17 -3.87 7.08
CA ALA A 25 22.41 -4.61 7.33
C ALA A 25 22.23 -5.67 8.43
N ARG A 26 21.60 -5.30 9.55
CA ARG A 26 21.43 -6.21 10.69
C ARG A 26 20.43 -7.34 10.45
N LEU A 27 19.30 -7.04 9.79
CA LEU A 27 18.21 -8.01 9.62
C LEU A 27 18.33 -8.84 8.34
N TRP A 28 18.92 -8.29 7.27
CA TRP A 28 19.06 -8.97 5.98
C TRP A 28 20.51 -9.21 5.55
N GLY A 29 21.50 -8.68 6.27
CA GLY A 29 22.91 -8.81 5.88
C GLY A 29 23.25 -8.05 4.60
N ILE A 30 22.46 -7.02 4.24
CA ILE A 30 22.59 -6.27 2.99
C ILE A 30 23.12 -4.87 3.28
N GLU A 31 24.28 -4.57 2.72
CA GLU A 31 24.83 -3.22 2.62
C GLU A 31 24.35 -2.56 1.31
N ALA A 32 23.69 -1.41 1.42
CA ALA A 32 23.05 -0.77 0.28
C ALA A 32 22.84 0.74 0.48
N GLU A 33 22.65 1.43 -0.64
CA GLU A 33 22.12 2.78 -0.64
C GLU A 33 20.60 2.76 -0.48
N LEU A 34 20.06 3.73 0.25
CA LEU A 34 18.66 3.85 0.57
C LEU A 34 18.15 5.23 0.17
N GLU A 35 17.11 5.25 -0.66
CA GLU A 35 16.45 6.45 -1.16
C GLU A 35 14.99 6.48 -0.67
N PRO A 36 14.52 7.53 0.03
CA PRO A 36 13.14 7.60 0.50
C PRO A 36 12.13 7.55 -0.66
N LEU A 37 11.12 6.69 -0.55
CA LEU A 37 9.99 6.65 -1.48
C LEU A 37 8.76 7.38 -0.92
N PRO A 38 7.89 7.93 -1.80
CA PRO A 38 6.59 8.44 -1.39
C PRO A 38 5.80 7.38 -0.62
N SER A 39 5.25 7.78 0.52
CA SER A 39 4.53 6.92 1.44
C SER A 39 3.62 7.75 2.33
N GLU A 40 2.43 7.23 2.60
CA GLU A 40 1.39 7.90 3.39
C GLU A 40 1.51 7.52 4.87
N ARG A 41 1.16 6.29 5.22
CA ARG A 41 1.20 5.74 6.60
C ARG A 41 2.55 5.19 7.06
N ASP A 42 3.27 4.62 6.11
CA ASP A 42 4.51 3.89 6.34
C ASP A 42 5.71 4.76 5.97
N ARG A 43 6.92 4.23 6.19
CA ARG A 43 8.15 4.76 5.63
C ARG A 43 8.75 3.72 4.69
N ASN A 44 8.81 4.06 3.41
CA ASN A 44 9.34 3.19 2.37
C ASN A 44 10.67 3.74 1.86
N PHE A 45 11.59 2.85 1.54
CA PHE A 45 12.86 3.21 0.90
C PHE A 45 13.15 2.27 -0.27
N LEU A 46 13.59 2.84 -1.38
CA LEU A 46 14.22 2.10 -2.45
C LEU A 46 15.62 1.68 -1.99
N VAL A 47 15.92 0.39 -2.14
CA VAL A 47 17.22 -0.20 -1.79
C VAL A 47 18.00 -0.44 -3.07
N ARG A 48 19.16 0.20 -3.18
CA ARG A 48 20.09 0.05 -4.29
C ARG A 48 21.33 -0.73 -3.86
N VAL A 49 21.54 -1.90 -4.46
CA VAL A 49 22.71 -2.74 -4.20
C VAL A 49 23.64 -2.62 -5.41
N GLY A 50 24.83 -2.06 -5.22
CA GLY A 50 25.76 -1.76 -6.31
C GLY A 50 25.18 -0.74 -7.31
N GLY A 51 24.43 0.26 -6.83
CA GLY A 51 23.78 1.29 -7.65
C GLY A 51 22.43 0.87 -8.28
N GLU A 52 22.13 -0.42 -8.31
CA GLU A 52 20.94 -0.96 -8.98
C GLU A 52 19.75 -1.15 -8.03
N PRO A 53 18.51 -0.73 -8.40
CA PRO A 53 17.29 -1.03 -7.65
C PRO A 53 17.10 -2.54 -7.45
N ARG A 54 17.14 -3.01 -6.20
CA ARG A 54 16.93 -4.44 -5.88
C ARG A 54 15.73 -4.70 -5.00
N PHE A 55 15.50 -3.83 -4.02
CA PHE A 55 14.47 -4.06 -3.02
C PHE A 55 13.72 -2.78 -2.65
N VAL A 56 12.63 -2.95 -1.91
CA VAL A 56 11.94 -1.88 -1.20
C VAL A 56 11.88 -2.28 0.27
N LEU A 57 12.55 -1.51 1.13
CA LEU A 57 12.44 -1.64 2.58
C LEU A 57 11.21 -0.86 3.03
N LYS A 58 10.32 -1.51 3.77
CA LYS A 58 9.11 -0.90 4.34
C LYS A 58 9.17 -0.98 5.85
N ILE A 59 9.01 0.17 6.50
CA ILE A 59 8.84 0.31 7.94
C ILE A 59 7.41 0.76 8.16
N SER A 60 6.59 -0.15 8.67
CA SER A 60 5.17 0.07 8.85
C SER A 60 4.88 0.98 10.03
N ASN A 61 3.71 1.62 9.99
CA ASN A 61 3.19 2.34 11.15
C ASN A 61 3.15 1.44 12.39
N ALA A 62 3.41 2.00 13.58
CA ALA A 62 3.36 1.22 14.84
C ALA A 62 1.96 0.67 15.16
N ARG A 63 0.91 1.20 14.51
CA ARG A 63 -0.47 0.71 14.62
C ARG A 63 -0.84 -0.33 13.56
N GLU A 64 0.11 -0.76 12.74
CA GLU A 64 -0.17 -1.74 11.70
C GLU A 64 -0.43 -3.12 12.32
N ASP A 65 -1.49 -3.77 11.84
CA ASP A 65 -1.85 -5.10 12.29
C ASP A 65 -0.96 -6.14 11.57
N PRO A 66 -0.23 -7.00 12.30
CA PRO A 66 0.57 -8.07 11.71
C PRO A 66 -0.23 -8.95 10.73
N LEU A 67 -1.51 -9.22 10.99
CA LEU A 67 -2.35 -10.02 10.11
C LEU A 67 -2.65 -9.32 8.78
N VAL A 68 -2.63 -7.98 8.75
CA VAL A 68 -2.75 -7.21 7.50
C VAL A 68 -1.46 -7.31 6.68
N LEU A 69 -0.30 -7.45 7.33
CA LEU A 69 0.96 -7.69 6.62
C LEU A 69 1.04 -9.11 6.08
N ASP A 70 0.60 -10.11 6.85
CA ASP A 70 0.49 -11.50 6.38
C ASP A 70 -0.46 -11.62 5.19
N LEU A 71 -1.65 -10.99 5.26
CA LEU A 71 -2.57 -10.89 4.13
C LEU A 71 -1.87 -10.40 2.85
N GLN A 72 -1.04 -9.36 2.97
CA GLN A 72 -0.33 -8.81 1.81
C GLN A 72 0.68 -9.81 1.25
N HIS A 73 1.40 -10.55 2.09
CA HIS A 73 2.36 -11.57 1.65
C HIS A 73 1.65 -12.74 0.98
N ARG A 74 0.65 -13.33 1.64
CA ARG A 74 -0.11 -14.46 1.07
C ARG A 74 -0.79 -14.09 -0.25
N ALA A 75 -1.31 -12.87 -0.37
CA ALA A 75 -1.87 -12.38 -1.63
C ALA A 75 -0.79 -12.21 -2.72
N ALA A 76 0.38 -11.66 -2.38
CA ALA A 76 1.48 -11.48 -3.32
C ALA A 76 2.03 -12.84 -3.81
N GLU A 77 2.19 -13.82 -2.93
CA GLU A 77 2.58 -15.19 -3.29
C GLU A 77 1.61 -15.81 -4.29
N ARG A 78 0.30 -15.68 -4.04
CA ARG A 78 -0.72 -16.22 -4.94
C ARG A 78 -0.72 -15.52 -6.30
N LEU A 79 -0.50 -14.21 -6.32
CA LEU A 79 -0.34 -13.44 -7.57
C LEU A 79 0.90 -13.89 -8.35
N LEU A 80 2.03 -14.09 -7.68
CA LEU A 80 3.27 -14.60 -8.29
C LEU A 80 3.06 -16.01 -8.85
N ALA A 81 2.38 -16.90 -8.12
CA ALA A 81 2.03 -18.24 -8.59
C ALA A 81 1.10 -18.20 -9.83
N GLY A 82 0.23 -17.19 -9.93
CA GLY A 82 -0.58 -16.89 -11.12
C GLY A 82 0.18 -16.16 -12.25
N GLY A 83 1.48 -15.95 -12.10
CA GLY A 83 2.36 -15.26 -13.05
C GLY A 83 2.14 -13.74 -13.14
N VAL A 84 1.44 -13.14 -12.17
CA VAL A 84 1.26 -11.68 -12.10
C VAL A 84 2.48 -11.08 -11.41
N PRO A 85 3.24 -10.20 -12.08
CA PRO A 85 4.46 -9.65 -11.51
C PRO A 85 4.11 -8.66 -10.39
N VAL A 86 4.48 -9.01 -9.17
CA VAL A 86 4.33 -8.16 -7.98
C VAL A 86 5.58 -8.27 -7.09
N PRO A 87 5.84 -7.28 -6.22
CA PRO A 87 6.86 -7.41 -5.17
C PRO A 87 6.59 -8.63 -4.27
N GLY A 88 7.59 -9.48 -4.09
CA GLY A 88 7.57 -10.64 -3.19
C GLY A 88 8.36 -10.37 -1.91
N ALA A 89 8.01 -11.05 -0.82
CA ALA A 89 8.71 -10.92 0.45
C ALA A 89 10.13 -11.51 0.36
N VAL A 90 11.09 -10.82 0.98
CA VAL A 90 12.48 -11.28 1.14
C VAL A 90 12.70 -11.56 2.62
N PRO A 91 12.86 -12.84 3.03
CA PRO A 91 13.08 -13.18 4.43
C PRO A 91 14.37 -12.57 4.98
N THR A 92 14.38 -12.27 6.28
CA THR A 92 15.57 -11.91 7.05
C THR A 92 16.57 -13.07 7.10
N VAL A 93 17.78 -12.82 7.62
CA VAL A 93 18.82 -13.84 7.80
C VAL A 93 18.39 -15.02 8.68
N ASP A 94 17.41 -14.81 9.55
CA ASP A 94 16.80 -15.83 10.42
C ASP A 94 15.45 -16.36 9.88
N GLY A 95 15.10 -16.04 8.62
CA GLY A 95 13.98 -16.65 7.90
C GLY A 95 12.61 -16.00 8.16
N ARG A 96 12.54 -14.85 8.83
CA ARG A 96 11.29 -14.13 9.07
C ARG A 96 10.94 -13.22 7.89
N GLU A 97 9.69 -13.26 7.43
CA GLU A 97 9.21 -12.31 6.42
C GLU A 97 8.88 -10.92 6.99
N VAL A 98 8.61 -10.87 8.30
CA VAL A 98 8.31 -9.65 9.05
C VAL A 98 9.17 -9.63 10.30
N ALA A 99 9.95 -8.57 10.45
CA ALA A 99 10.72 -8.30 11.64
C ALA A 99 10.12 -7.14 12.44
N GLU A 100 10.56 -6.98 13.68
CA GLU A 100 10.23 -5.82 14.49
C GLU A 100 11.49 -4.99 14.74
N GLU A 101 11.36 -3.67 14.62
CA GLU A 101 12.39 -2.70 14.95
C GLU A 101 11.75 -1.51 15.66
N ARG A 102 12.13 -1.25 16.91
CA ARG A 102 11.69 -0.07 17.68
C ARG A 102 10.16 0.10 17.70
N GLY A 103 9.42 -1.00 17.83
CA GLY A 103 7.95 -1.01 17.83
C GLY A 103 7.30 -0.85 16.46
N HIS A 104 8.07 -0.93 15.38
CA HIS A 104 7.59 -0.96 14.00
C HIS A 104 7.80 -2.33 13.37
N LEU A 105 6.83 -2.77 12.58
CA LEU A 105 7.01 -3.93 11.72
C LEU A 105 7.82 -3.54 10.48
N VAL A 106 8.83 -4.32 10.14
CA VAL A 106 9.76 -4.05 9.04
C VAL A 106 9.78 -5.23 8.08
N ARG A 107 9.73 -4.93 6.78
CA ARG A 107 9.68 -5.93 5.71
C ARG A 107 10.53 -5.49 4.54
N LEU A 108 11.17 -6.45 3.88
CA LEU A 108 11.90 -6.23 2.63
C LEU A 108 11.14 -6.91 1.51
N LEU A 109 10.89 -6.18 0.43
CA LEU A 109 10.22 -6.70 -0.76
C LEU A 109 11.13 -6.60 -1.98
N THR A 110 10.99 -7.51 -2.95
CA THR A 110 11.67 -7.37 -4.24
C THR A 110 11.23 -6.10 -4.96
N TYR A 111 12.15 -5.46 -5.66
CA TYR A 111 11.83 -4.31 -6.51
C TYR A 111 11.19 -4.80 -7.82
N LEU A 112 10.08 -4.17 -8.21
CA LEU A 112 9.46 -4.39 -9.52
C LEU A 112 9.98 -3.33 -10.50
N PRO A 113 10.81 -3.70 -11.50
CA PRO A 113 11.34 -2.74 -12.45
C PRO A 113 10.22 -2.16 -13.34
N GLY A 114 10.33 -0.87 -13.63
CA GLY A 114 9.42 -0.16 -14.52
C GLY A 114 9.37 1.32 -14.21
N THR A 115 8.53 2.03 -14.96
CA THR A 115 8.24 3.44 -14.74
C THR A 115 6.85 3.59 -14.14
N PRO A 116 6.69 4.30 -13.01
CA PRO A 116 5.37 4.58 -12.46
C PRO A 116 4.45 5.21 -13.50
N MET A 117 3.23 4.69 -13.57
CA MET A 117 2.28 5.14 -14.58
C MET A 117 2.04 6.65 -14.48
N ALA A 118 2.11 7.27 -13.29
CA ALA A 118 1.95 8.72 -13.08
C ALA A 118 3.02 9.59 -13.79
N GLU A 119 4.20 9.05 -14.08
CA GLU A 119 5.32 9.78 -14.70
C GLU A 119 5.25 9.77 -16.23
N LEU A 120 4.39 8.93 -16.82
CA LEU A 120 4.22 8.87 -18.27
C LEU A 120 3.44 10.10 -18.77
N ARG A 121 3.98 10.77 -19.79
CA ARG A 121 3.29 11.89 -20.45
C ARG A 121 1.98 11.41 -21.09
N PRO A 122 0.85 12.14 -20.92
CA PRO A 122 -0.38 11.86 -21.65
C PRO A 122 -0.23 12.18 -23.15
N PRO A 123 -1.05 11.58 -24.03
CA PRO A 123 -2.10 10.60 -23.75
C PRO A 123 -1.55 9.18 -23.54
N ARG A 124 -2.34 8.31 -22.91
CA ARG A 124 -1.97 6.89 -22.74
C ARG A 124 -2.30 6.10 -23.99
N SER A 125 -1.37 5.26 -24.42
CA SER A 125 -1.59 4.44 -25.61
C SER A 125 -2.70 3.41 -25.37
N PRO A 126 -3.54 3.12 -26.37
CA PRO A 126 -4.53 2.05 -26.27
C PRO A 126 -3.92 0.69 -25.90
N ALA A 127 -2.69 0.42 -26.33
CA ALA A 127 -1.96 -0.79 -25.99
C ALA A 127 -1.64 -0.89 -24.49
N LEU A 128 -1.19 0.21 -23.87
CA LEU A 128 -0.95 0.27 -22.42
C LEU A 128 -2.24 0.03 -21.64
N LEU A 129 -3.34 0.67 -22.04
CA LEU A 129 -4.64 0.51 -21.38
C LEU A 129 -5.19 -0.93 -21.49
N ARG A 130 -5.03 -1.57 -22.66
CA ARG A 130 -5.37 -3.00 -22.83
C ARG A 130 -4.50 -3.91 -21.97
N ASN A 131 -3.20 -3.62 -21.85
CA ASN A 131 -2.30 -4.38 -21.00
C ASN A 131 -2.66 -4.24 -19.52
N LEU A 132 -3.02 -3.03 -19.07
CA LEU A 132 -3.51 -2.77 -17.73
C LEU A 132 -4.75 -3.61 -17.43
N GLY A 133 -5.76 -3.58 -18.31
CA GLY A 133 -6.98 -4.38 -18.15
C GLY A 133 -6.69 -5.90 -18.08
N ARG A 134 -5.80 -6.41 -18.94
CA ARG A 134 -5.36 -7.81 -18.91
C ARG A 134 -4.68 -8.16 -17.60
N THR A 135 -3.81 -7.29 -17.09
CA THR A 135 -3.10 -7.49 -15.82
C THR A 135 -4.08 -7.52 -14.65
N CYS A 136 -5.06 -6.60 -14.62
CA CYS A 136 -6.13 -6.61 -13.62
C CYS A 136 -6.96 -7.92 -13.67
N GLY A 137 -7.33 -8.38 -14.87
CA GLY A 137 -8.06 -9.64 -15.04
C GLY A 137 -7.27 -10.86 -14.54
N ARG A 138 -5.97 -10.93 -14.84
CA ARG A 138 -5.08 -11.99 -14.34
C ARG A 138 -4.94 -11.96 -12.82
N ALA A 139 -4.82 -10.77 -12.23
CA ALA A 139 -4.76 -10.60 -10.78
C ALA A 139 -6.07 -11.06 -10.10
N ALA A 140 -7.22 -10.68 -10.67
CA ALA A 140 -8.52 -11.12 -10.18
C ALA A 140 -8.67 -12.64 -10.23
N ALA A 141 -8.30 -13.26 -11.37
CA ALA A 141 -8.35 -14.72 -11.52
C ALA A 141 -7.40 -15.44 -10.55
N ALA A 142 -6.16 -14.94 -10.38
CA ALA A 142 -5.21 -15.54 -9.43
C ALA A 142 -5.71 -15.48 -7.97
N LEU A 143 -6.41 -14.40 -7.61
CA LEU A 143 -6.99 -14.20 -6.28
C LEU A 143 -8.39 -14.82 -6.13
N GLU A 144 -8.92 -15.51 -7.13
CA GLU A 144 -10.20 -16.18 -7.02
C GLU A 144 -10.16 -17.26 -5.92
N GLY A 145 -11.16 -17.24 -5.04
CA GLY A 145 -11.23 -18.12 -3.87
C GLY A 145 -10.20 -17.85 -2.76
N PHE A 146 -9.36 -16.81 -2.91
CA PHE A 146 -8.46 -16.39 -1.84
C PHE A 146 -9.26 -15.75 -0.69
N SER A 147 -8.96 -16.17 0.54
CA SER A 147 -9.54 -15.61 1.75
C SER A 147 -8.48 -15.52 2.84
N HIS A 148 -8.68 -14.61 3.79
CA HIS A 148 -7.73 -14.40 4.87
C HIS A 148 -8.44 -13.78 6.08
N PRO A 149 -8.07 -14.11 7.33
CA PRO A 149 -8.69 -13.53 8.53
C PRO A 149 -8.75 -12.00 8.55
N ALA A 150 -7.76 -11.34 7.94
CA ALA A 150 -7.67 -9.87 7.81
C ALA A 150 -8.26 -9.28 6.51
N ASP A 151 -8.94 -10.05 5.67
CA ASP A 151 -9.52 -9.54 4.41
C ASP A 151 -10.65 -8.50 4.61
N ARG A 152 -11.25 -8.47 5.81
CA ARG A 152 -12.23 -7.47 6.25
C ARG A 152 -11.62 -6.25 6.94
N ARG A 153 -10.31 -6.03 6.82
CA ARG A 153 -9.64 -4.85 7.38
C ARG A 153 -10.29 -3.55 6.90
N TYR A 154 -10.29 -2.54 7.76
CA TYR A 154 -10.74 -1.21 7.41
C TYR A 154 -9.67 -0.44 6.62
N LEU A 155 -10.05 0.12 5.47
CA LEU A 155 -9.23 1.09 4.73
C LEU A 155 -10.04 2.38 4.55
N HIS A 156 -9.40 3.53 4.79
CA HIS A 156 -10.04 4.83 4.71
C HIS A 156 -10.49 5.17 3.26
N TRP A 157 -9.84 4.58 2.25
CA TRP A 157 -10.19 4.71 0.83
C TRP A 157 -10.96 3.51 0.29
N ASP A 158 -11.52 2.66 1.15
CA ASP A 158 -12.45 1.63 0.71
C ASP A 158 -13.75 2.28 0.21
N VAL A 159 -14.10 2.03 -1.06
CA VAL A 159 -15.31 2.58 -1.67
C VAL A 159 -16.59 2.16 -0.93
N ARG A 160 -16.59 1.01 -0.25
CA ARG A 160 -17.70 0.55 0.61
C ARG A 160 -17.92 1.46 1.83
N HIS A 161 -16.90 2.25 2.20
CA HIS A 161 -16.94 3.21 3.30
C HIS A 161 -16.98 4.65 2.82
N ALA A 162 -16.92 4.90 1.50
CA ALA A 162 -16.79 6.23 0.90
C ALA A 162 -17.79 7.23 1.46
N ARG A 163 -19.08 6.87 1.55
CA ARG A 163 -20.11 7.76 2.10
C ARG A 163 -19.77 8.25 3.50
N ARG A 164 -19.52 7.31 4.41
CA ARG A 164 -19.27 7.65 5.81
C ARG A 164 -17.99 8.48 5.93
N VAL A 165 -16.96 8.11 5.17
CA VAL A 165 -15.67 8.81 5.17
C VAL A 165 -15.83 10.23 4.66
N ILE A 166 -16.52 10.44 3.55
CA ILE A 166 -16.77 11.76 2.96
C ILE A 166 -17.58 12.62 3.94
N GLU A 167 -18.64 12.08 4.56
CA GLU A 167 -19.43 12.82 5.56
C GLU A 167 -18.56 13.26 6.75
N ALA A 168 -17.70 12.37 7.27
CA ALA A 168 -16.83 12.67 8.40
C ALA A 168 -15.71 13.67 8.03
N CYS A 169 -15.22 13.64 6.79
CA CYS A 169 -14.12 14.49 6.32
C CYS A 169 -14.57 15.78 5.64
N ALA A 170 -15.85 15.92 5.27
CA ALA A 170 -16.38 17.12 4.62
C ALA A 170 -16.05 18.44 5.36
N PRO A 171 -16.06 18.50 6.71
CA PRO A 171 -15.64 19.71 7.43
C PRO A 171 -14.18 20.14 7.18
N ALA A 172 -13.32 19.24 6.70
CA ALA A 172 -11.94 19.55 6.35
C ALA A 172 -11.81 20.30 5.00
N VAL A 173 -12.88 20.42 4.21
CA VAL A 173 -12.94 21.24 3.00
C VAL A 173 -13.33 22.67 3.42
N PRO A 174 -12.41 23.64 3.42
CA PRO A 174 -12.69 24.98 3.94
C PRO A 174 -13.72 25.72 3.09
N GLU A 175 -13.62 25.59 1.76
CA GLU A 175 -14.48 26.30 0.82
C GLU A 175 -15.91 25.74 0.88
N ARG A 176 -16.85 26.59 1.31
CA ARG A 176 -18.25 26.21 1.51
C ARG A 176 -18.88 25.62 0.25
N GLU A 177 -18.70 26.27 -0.89
CA GLU A 177 -19.26 25.85 -2.18
C GLU A 177 -18.75 24.47 -2.60
N ARG A 178 -17.45 24.20 -2.42
CA ARG A 178 -16.87 22.88 -2.70
C ARG A 178 -17.39 21.82 -1.75
N ARG A 179 -17.52 22.14 -0.46
CA ARG A 179 -18.08 21.25 0.55
C ARG A 179 -19.53 20.91 0.26
N GLU A 180 -20.34 21.89 -0.11
CA GLU A 180 -21.74 21.69 -0.52
C GLU A 180 -21.83 20.82 -1.77
N LEU A 181 -21.00 21.06 -2.79
CA LEU A 181 -20.94 20.22 -3.99
C LEU A 181 -20.63 18.76 -3.67
N VAL A 182 -19.60 18.51 -2.85
CA VAL A 182 -19.23 17.14 -2.40
C VAL A 182 -20.41 16.44 -1.71
N LEU A 183 -21.09 17.14 -0.80
CA LEU A 183 -22.24 16.59 -0.07
C LEU A 183 -23.46 16.36 -0.98
N LEU A 184 -23.71 17.24 -1.95
CA LEU A 184 -24.76 17.08 -2.95
C LEU A 184 -24.51 15.87 -3.85
N THR A 185 -23.29 15.71 -4.37
CA THR A 185 -22.91 14.53 -5.16
C THR A 185 -23.11 13.25 -4.34
N LEU A 186 -22.73 13.27 -3.07
CA LEU A 186 -22.92 12.13 -2.18
C LEU A 186 -24.39 11.82 -1.89
N ALA A 187 -25.24 12.84 -1.78
CA ALA A 187 -26.69 12.67 -1.65
C ALA A 187 -27.31 12.01 -2.91
N GLY A 188 -26.75 12.25 -4.08
CA GLY A 188 -27.15 11.59 -5.33
C GLY A 188 -27.00 10.07 -5.30
N TYR A 189 -25.91 9.56 -4.70
CA TYR A 189 -25.70 8.12 -4.52
C TYR A 189 -26.73 7.45 -3.61
N ARG A 190 -27.40 8.19 -2.71
CA ARG A 190 -28.46 7.64 -1.83
C ARG A 190 -29.70 7.16 -2.59
N ARG A 191 -29.90 7.62 -3.84
CA ARG A 191 -31.10 7.31 -4.62
C ARG A 191 -30.98 6.04 -5.48
N GLN A 192 -29.80 5.41 -5.52
CA GLN A 192 -29.54 4.21 -6.33
C GLN A 192 -29.39 2.91 -5.50
N GLU A 193 -29.54 2.98 -4.16
CA GLU A 193 -29.56 1.80 -3.26
C GLU A 193 -31.00 1.32 -2.94
N LEU A 194 -31.97 1.54 -3.85
CA LEU A 194 -33.32 0.96 -3.78
C LEU A 194 -33.53 -0.02 -4.93
#